data_AF-A0A2S7SRP3-F1
#
_entry.id   AF-A0A2S7SRP3-F1
#
_cell.length_a   1.000
_cell.length_b   1.000
_cell.length_c   1.000
_cell.angle_alpha   90.00
_cell.angle_beta   90.00
_cell.angle_gamma   90.00
#
_symmetry.space_group_name_H-M   'P 1'
#
loop_
_entity.id
_entity.type
_entity.pdbx_description
1 polymer ?
#
loop_
_entity_poly.entity_id
_entity_poly.type
_entity_poly.pdbx_seq_one_letter_code
_entity_poly.pdbx_strand_id
1 'polypeptide(L)'
;MQKKQTVVLLGILVSVLSLSFADSGYFSISEADVKLHLPKGFPKPVYKFKSNELTPQKFVLGRMLFNDPILSKDSSTSCASCHQRIAAFGHIDHTLSHGIYGMIGKRNVPALQNLIWKDAYMWDGSITHLEQQSLGPISNPIEMDESIDHIVMKLKRNIGYVRLFHEAYGNADISKDMVLKSLTQFVGLMISADARYDRFINGKDTFSIQEKRGLALFRANCASCHKEPLFTDNTYRNNGLAEDTSLRDKGRAGISGSIEDEHKFKVPSLRNIEMTYPYMHDGRYKRLRDILNHYSGTAKTVSGVDEDVKKIPALSDKDKTDIVAFLLTLTDKTFLHDRRFIDPFVKQ
;
A
#
# COMPACT_ATOMS: atom_id res chain seq x y z
N MET A 1 -1.55 -87.13 -21.29
CA MET A 1 -2.27 -85.85 -21.53
C MET A 1 -2.19 -85.00 -20.26
N GLN A 2 -1.26 -84.04 -20.20
CA GLN A 2 -1.14 -83.07 -19.11
C GLN A 2 -0.92 -81.69 -19.76
N LYS A 3 -1.89 -80.79 -19.57
CA LYS A 3 -1.88 -79.41 -20.09
C LYS A 3 -0.93 -78.57 -19.24
N LYS A 4 0.12 -77.99 -19.84
CA LYS A 4 0.90 -76.91 -19.22
C LYS A 4 0.18 -75.58 -19.51
N GLN A 5 -0.33 -74.95 -18.45
CA GLN A 5 -0.81 -73.57 -18.50
C GLN A 5 0.40 -72.63 -18.44
N THR A 6 0.58 -71.81 -19.47
CA THR A 6 1.58 -70.74 -19.49
C THR A 6 0.90 -69.49 -18.97
N VAL A 7 1.30 -69.02 -17.79
CA VAL A 7 0.83 -67.77 -17.19
C VAL A 7 1.54 -66.62 -17.91
N VAL A 8 0.77 -65.77 -18.58
CA VAL A 8 1.26 -64.50 -19.15
C VAL A 8 1.17 -63.44 -18.05
N LEU A 9 2.32 -63.03 -17.50
CA LEU A 9 2.39 -61.86 -16.63
C LEU A 9 2.31 -60.59 -17.50
N LEU A 10 1.17 -59.91 -17.47
CA LEU A 10 1.02 -58.58 -18.06
C LEU A 10 1.63 -57.55 -17.07
N GLY A 11 2.82 -57.05 -17.38
CA GLY A 11 3.42 -55.95 -16.64
C GLY A 11 2.64 -54.66 -16.88
N ILE A 12 1.94 -54.17 -15.86
CA ILE A 12 1.31 -52.85 -15.89
C ILE A 12 2.43 -51.81 -15.73
N LEU A 13 2.79 -51.17 -16.84
CA LEU A 13 3.65 -50.00 -16.86
C LEU A 13 2.83 -48.84 -16.30
N VAL A 14 2.96 -48.56 -15.00
CA VAL A 14 2.40 -47.35 -14.39
C VAL A 14 3.23 -46.17 -14.89
N SER A 15 2.81 -45.58 -16.00
CA SER A 15 3.28 -44.27 -16.44
C SER A 15 2.86 -43.25 -15.38
N VAL A 16 3.81 -42.87 -14.53
CA VAL A 16 3.67 -41.69 -13.67
C VAL A 16 3.55 -40.50 -14.60
N LEU A 17 2.31 -40.08 -14.92
CA LEU A 17 2.07 -38.78 -15.52
C LEU A 17 2.58 -37.75 -14.51
N SER A 18 3.75 -37.20 -14.80
CA SER A 18 4.16 -35.91 -14.27
C SER A 18 3.10 -34.90 -14.70
N LEU A 19 2.16 -34.60 -13.81
CA LEU A 19 1.30 -33.43 -13.89
C LEU A 19 2.22 -32.21 -13.77
N SER A 20 2.83 -31.84 -14.88
CA SER A 20 3.37 -30.51 -15.09
C SER A 20 2.20 -29.54 -14.96
N PHE A 21 2.11 -28.87 -13.82
CA PHE A 21 1.35 -27.62 -13.66
C PHE A 21 2.04 -26.52 -14.48
N ALA A 22 2.06 -26.69 -15.80
CA ALA A 22 2.58 -25.75 -16.76
C ALA A 22 1.42 -25.24 -17.63
N ASP A 23 0.29 -24.92 -17.01
CA ASP A 23 -0.74 -24.06 -17.57
C ASP A 23 -1.74 -23.62 -16.49
N SER A 24 -1.22 -23.10 -15.37
CA SER A 24 -2.08 -22.28 -14.53
C SER A 24 -2.12 -20.93 -15.23
N GLY A 25 -3.30 -20.46 -15.64
CA GLY A 25 -3.52 -19.20 -16.39
C GLY A 25 -3.14 -17.93 -15.61
N TYR A 26 -2.16 -18.01 -14.73
CA TYR A 26 -1.67 -16.95 -13.87
C TYR A 26 -0.38 -16.37 -14.45
N PHE A 27 -0.33 -15.05 -14.47
CA PHE A 27 0.88 -14.28 -14.74
C PHE A 27 2.03 -14.75 -13.82
N SER A 28 3.04 -15.41 -14.41
CA SER A 28 4.24 -15.89 -13.72
C SER A 28 5.19 -14.72 -13.45
N ILE A 29 5.67 -14.61 -12.21
CA ILE A 29 6.64 -13.58 -11.80
C ILE A 29 8.05 -14.08 -12.14
N SER A 30 8.80 -13.30 -12.92
CA SER A 30 10.19 -13.56 -13.29
C SER A 30 11.19 -12.68 -12.51
N GLU A 31 12.48 -12.97 -12.64
CA GLU A 31 13.57 -12.13 -12.09
C GLU A 31 13.50 -10.67 -12.60
N ALA A 32 13.07 -10.48 -13.86
CA ALA A 32 12.92 -9.15 -14.43
C ALA A 32 11.77 -8.38 -13.76
N ASP A 33 10.70 -9.06 -13.36
CA ASP A 33 9.52 -8.45 -12.73
C ASP A 33 9.80 -7.95 -11.31
N VAL A 34 10.75 -8.55 -10.59
CA VAL A 34 11.12 -8.13 -9.24
C VAL A 34 12.36 -7.26 -9.19
N LYS A 35 13.00 -7.00 -10.33
CA LYS A 35 14.17 -6.14 -10.40
C LYS A 35 13.78 -4.71 -10.01
N LEU A 36 14.48 -4.16 -9.02
CA LEU A 36 14.23 -2.81 -8.55
C LEU A 36 14.73 -1.78 -9.58
N HIS A 37 13.79 -1.11 -10.24
CA HIS A 37 14.05 0.01 -11.13
C HIS A 37 13.71 1.33 -10.42
N LEU A 38 14.74 2.07 -10.00
CA LEU A 38 14.54 3.38 -9.36
C LEU A 38 14.17 4.43 -10.42
N PRO A 39 13.03 5.15 -10.24
CA PRO A 39 12.62 6.17 -11.19
C PRO A 39 13.62 7.34 -11.26
N LYS A 40 13.82 7.86 -12.47
CA LYS A 40 14.67 9.05 -12.68
C LYS A 40 14.10 10.24 -11.90
N GLY A 41 14.95 10.96 -11.17
CA GLY A 41 14.59 12.16 -10.42
C GLY A 41 14.02 11.90 -9.02
N PHE A 42 13.73 10.64 -8.66
CA PHE A 42 13.37 10.32 -7.28
C PHE A 42 14.61 10.37 -6.38
N PRO A 43 14.46 10.72 -5.08
CA PRO A 43 15.56 10.65 -4.13
C PRO A 43 16.01 9.20 -3.92
N LYS A 44 17.17 9.01 -3.29
CA LYS A 44 17.60 7.67 -2.86
C LYS A 44 16.55 7.11 -1.87
N PRO A 45 16.13 5.84 -2.02
CA PRO A 45 15.17 5.25 -1.10
C PRO A 45 15.78 5.07 0.29
N VAL A 46 14.91 5.12 1.30
CA VAL A 46 15.26 4.87 2.71
C VAL A 46 15.53 3.37 2.89
N TYR A 47 14.62 2.53 2.41
CA TYR A 47 14.75 1.08 2.44
C TYR A 47 15.47 0.56 1.18
N LYS A 48 16.44 -0.34 1.34
CA LYS A 48 17.41 -0.72 0.29
C LYS A 48 17.49 -2.21 -0.02
N PHE A 49 16.60 -3.04 0.54
CA PHE A 49 16.58 -4.50 0.35
C PHE A 49 17.91 -5.23 0.61
N LYS A 50 18.85 -4.64 1.36
CA LYS A 50 20.19 -5.23 1.59
C LYS A 50 20.13 -6.54 2.38
N SER A 51 19.25 -6.61 3.38
CA SER A 51 19.04 -7.78 4.25
C SER A 51 17.82 -8.61 3.85
N ASN A 52 17.21 -8.27 2.70
CA ASN A 52 16.01 -8.89 2.16
C ASN A 52 16.06 -8.80 0.62
N GLU A 53 17.05 -9.46 0.03
CA GLU A 53 17.27 -9.43 -1.41
C GLU A 53 16.01 -9.89 -2.16
N LEU A 54 15.64 -9.10 -3.18
CA LEU A 54 14.45 -9.31 -3.98
C LEU A 54 14.57 -10.59 -4.80
N THR A 55 13.59 -11.48 -4.68
CA THR A 55 13.49 -12.68 -5.52
C THR A 55 12.05 -12.92 -5.95
N PRO A 56 11.80 -13.57 -7.10
CA PRO A 56 10.45 -13.91 -7.54
C PRO A 56 9.69 -14.73 -6.50
N GLN A 57 10.35 -15.69 -5.87
CA GLN A 57 9.72 -16.61 -4.93
C GLN A 57 9.28 -15.90 -3.64
N LYS A 58 10.11 -15.00 -3.10
CA LYS A 58 9.75 -14.19 -1.91
C LYS A 58 8.67 -13.17 -2.23
N PHE A 59 8.71 -12.56 -3.42
CA PHE A 59 7.65 -11.67 -3.89
C PHE A 59 6.31 -12.41 -4.05
N VAL A 60 6.31 -13.58 -4.68
CA VAL A 60 5.11 -14.42 -4.85
C VAL A 60 4.56 -14.83 -3.49
N LEU A 61 5.41 -15.26 -2.55
CA LEU A 61 4.99 -15.57 -1.19
C LEU A 61 4.37 -14.34 -0.49
N GLY A 62 4.99 -13.16 -0.62
CA GLY A 62 4.44 -11.90 -0.11
C GLY A 62 3.07 -11.56 -0.72
N ARG A 63 2.92 -11.75 -2.04
CA ARG A 63 1.67 -11.55 -2.77
C ARG A 63 0.58 -12.49 -2.26
N MET A 64 0.89 -13.76 -2.03
CA MET A 64 -0.06 -14.72 -1.45
C MET A 64 -0.50 -14.27 -0.05
N LEU A 65 0.47 -14.00 0.84
CA LEU A 65 0.20 -13.57 2.21
C LEU A 65 -0.63 -12.28 2.29
N PHE A 66 -0.38 -11.31 1.40
CA PHE A 66 -1.11 -10.03 1.38
C PHE A 66 -2.60 -10.21 1.06
N ASN A 67 -2.94 -11.16 0.19
CA ASN A 67 -4.32 -11.39 -0.24
C ASN A 67 -5.06 -12.43 0.61
N ASP A 68 -4.34 -13.26 1.36
CA ASP A 68 -4.90 -14.37 2.11
C ASP A 68 -5.38 -13.94 3.51
N PRO A 69 -6.65 -14.21 3.86
CA PRO A 69 -7.16 -13.83 5.17
C PRO A 69 -6.59 -14.70 6.31
N ILE A 70 -5.80 -15.76 6.03
CA ILE A 70 -5.13 -16.60 7.05
C ILE A 70 -4.34 -15.81 8.11
N LEU A 71 -3.95 -14.57 7.78
CA LEU A 71 -3.23 -13.67 8.66
C LEU A 71 -4.10 -13.02 9.75
N SER A 72 -5.44 -12.99 9.63
CA SER A 72 -6.32 -12.56 10.72
C SER A 72 -6.65 -13.72 11.65
N LYS A 73 -7.04 -13.39 12.89
CA LYS A 73 -7.35 -14.36 13.94
C LYS A 73 -8.36 -15.41 13.51
N ASP A 74 -9.46 -14.98 12.91
CA ASP A 74 -10.59 -15.80 12.45
C ASP A 74 -10.49 -16.20 10.97
N SER A 75 -9.42 -15.80 10.28
CA SER A 75 -9.23 -16.00 8.84
C SER A 75 -10.32 -15.36 7.95
N SER A 76 -10.86 -14.20 8.34
CA SER A 76 -11.85 -13.42 7.57
C SER A 76 -11.29 -12.16 6.89
N THR A 77 -10.16 -11.62 7.34
CA THR A 77 -9.63 -10.31 6.93
C THR A 77 -8.21 -10.44 6.38
N SER A 78 -7.94 -9.90 5.19
CA SER A 78 -6.59 -9.88 4.59
C SER A 78 -6.08 -8.44 4.47
N CYS A 79 -4.82 -8.24 4.09
CA CYS A 79 -4.34 -6.89 3.80
C CYS A 79 -5.12 -6.30 2.61
N ALA A 80 -5.44 -7.13 1.61
CA ALA A 80 -6.15 -6.72 0.40
C ALA A 80 -7.62 -6.35 0.61
N SER A 81 -8.28 -6.80 1.70
CA SER A 81 -9.65 -6.38 2.00
C SER A 81 -9.75 -4.89 2.33
N CYS A 82 -8.69 -4.32 2.91
CA CYS A 82 -8.58 -2.88 3.19
C CYS A 82 -7.75 -2.14 2.12
N HIS A 83 -6.69 -2.76 1.60
CA HIS A 83 -5.77 -2.13 0.64
C HIS A 83 -6.07 -2.60 -0.78
N GLN A 84 -7.08 -1.99 -1.38
CA GLN A 84 -7.66 -2.37 -2.67
C GLN A 84 -6.82 -1.82 -3.82
N ARG A 85 -6.35 -2.70 -4.72
CA ARG A 85 -5.51 -2.32 -5.87
C ARG A 85 -6.14 -1.22 -6.74
N ILE A 86 -7.45 -1.28 -6.99
CA ILE A 86 -8.17 -0.28 -7.80
C ILE A 86 -8.12 1.12 -7.21
N ALA A 87 -7.88 1.22 -5.90
CA ALA A 87 -7.76 2.45 -5.13
C ALA A 87 -6.30 2.77 -4.80
N ALA A 88 -5.34 2.34 -5.64
CA ALA A 88 -3.90 2.47 -5.37
C ALA A 88 -3.47 1.87 -4.02
N PHE A 89 -4.12 0.75 -3.63
CA PHE A 89 -3.97 0.10 -2.32
C PHE A 89 -4.40 1.00 -1.16
N GLY A 90 -5.29 1.97 -1.38
CA GLY A 90 -6.17 2.55 -0.36
C GLY A 90 -7.50 1.81 -0.32
N HIS A 91 -8.56 2.47 0.13
CA HIS A 91 -9.91 1.90 0.26
C HIS A 91 -10.96 2.91 -0.22
N ILE A 92 -11.98 2.46 -0.97
CA ILE A 92 -13.05 3.36 -1.49
C ILE A 92 -14.45 3.11 -0.90
N ASP A 93 -14.70 2.00 -0.22
CA ASP A 93 -16.06 1.62 0.20
C ASP A 93 -16.56 2.37 1.46
N HIS A 94 -15.65 2.87 2.30
CA HIS A 94 -15.91 3.39 3.64
C HIS A 94 -14.96 4.54 3.99
N THR A 95 -15.36 5.39 4.93
CA THR A 95 -14.51 6.50 5.41
C THR A 95 -13.38 6.02 6.31
N LEU A 96 -13.68 5.08 7.20
CA LEU A 96 -12.74 4.48 8.14
C LEU A 96 -12.49 3.01 7.80
N SER A 97 -11.38 2.47 8.27
CA SER A 97 -11.02 1.06 8.16
C SER A 97 -12.08 0.15 8.80
N HIS A 98 -12.39 -0.97 8.16
CA HIS A 98 -13.20 -2.05 8.72
C HIS A 98 -12.31 -3.28 8.88
N GLY A 99 -12.30 -3.88 10.07
CA GLY A 99 -11.52 -5.08 10.34
C GLY A 99 -12.36 -6.26 10.78
N ILE A 100 -11.74 -7.13 11.56
CA ILE A 100 -12.31 -8.37 12.08
C ILE A 100 -13.61 -8.10 12.84
N TYR A 101 -14.55 -9.04 12.75
CA TYR A 101 -15.90 -8.94 13.36
C TYR A 101 -16.72 -7.71 12.91
N GLY A 102 -16.34 -7.06 11.81
CA GLY A 102 -17.00 -5.84 11.33
C GLY A 102 -16.70 -4.61 12.19
N MET A 103 -15.63 -4.63 12.98
CA MET A 103 -15.24 -3.48 13.80
C MET A 103 -14.73 -2.32 12.94
N ILE A 104 -15.00 -1.10 13.38
CA ILE A 104 -14.64 0.13 12.68
C ILE A 104 -13.45 0.77 13.38
N GLY A 105 -12.38 1.00 12.61
CA GLY A 105 -11.17 1.70 13.05
C GLY A 105 -11.38 3.20 13.19
N LYS A 106 -10.29 3.90 13.53
CA LYS A 106 -10.31 5.36 13.75
C LYS A 106 -9.85 6.18 12.56
N ARG A 107 -9.27 5.53 11.56
CA ARG A 107 -8.60 6.21 10.45
C ARG A 107 -8.97 5.61 9.11
N ASN A 108 -8.95 6.47 8.10
CA ASN A 108 -8.98 6.12 6.69
C ASN A 108 -7.72 5.32 6.30
N VAL A 109 -7.88 4.39 5.35
CA VAL A 109 -6.82 3.48 4.91
C VAL A 109 -5.90 4.20 3.90
N PRO A 110 -4.62 4.44 4.22
CA PRO A 110 -3.71 5.11 3.29
C PRO A 110 -3.30 4.19 2.13
N ALA A 111 -3.03 4.78 0.97
CA ALA A 111 -2.43 4.09 -0.16
C ALA A 111 -1.02 3.53 0.15
N LEU A 112 -0.68 2.38 -0.46
CA LEU A 112 0.60 1.68 -0.24
C LEU A 112 1.65 1.91 -1.32
N GLN A 113 1.52 2.94 -2.14
CA GLN A 113 2.55 3.26 -3.14
C GLN A 113 3.82 3.86 -2.51
N ASN A 114 4.96 3.61 -3.14
CA ASN A 114 6.26 4.23 -2.88
C ASN A 114 6.75 4.11 -1.42
N LEU A 115 6.43 3.00 -0.74
CA LEU A 115 6.77 2.81 0.68
C LEU A 115 8.28 2.85 0.96
N ILE A 116 9.12 2.42 0.03
CA ILE A 116 10.59 2.36 0.24
C ILE A 116 11.25 3.73 0.40
N TRP A 117 10.54 4.82 0.09
CA TRP A 117 10.99 6.21 0.32
C TRP A 117 10.45 6.82 1.61
N LYS A 118 9.66 6.09 2.39
CA LYS A 118 9.16 6.56 3.70
C LYS A 118 10.16 6.21 4.80
N ASP A 119 10.27 7.10 5.77
CA ASP A 119 11.05 6.97 6.99
C ASP A 119 10.22 6.47 8.18
N ALA A 120 8.89 6.58 8.07
CA ALA A 120 7.92 6.10 9.04
C ALA A 120 6.57 5.86 8.37
N TYR A 121 5.77 5.01 9.02
CA TYR A 121 4.51 4.46 8.54
C TYR A 121 3.39 4.75 9.54
N MET A 122 2.16 4.48 9.11
CA MET A 122 0.94 4.93 9.77
C MET A 122 0.76 6.46 9.69
N TRP A 123 -0.44 6.92 10.00
CA TRP A 123 -0.77 8.34 10.01
C TRP A 123 -0.04 9.13 11.12
N ASP A 124 0.34 8.48 12.21
CA ASP A 124 1.05 9.08 13.35
C ASP A 124 2.57 8.86 13.34
N GLY A 125 3.07 7.96 12.48
CA GLY A 125 4.48 7.62 12.44
C GLY A 125 4.93 6.60 13.47
N SER A 126 4.01 5.80 14.02
CA SER A 126 4.26 4.80 15.06
C SER A 126 5.27 3.70 14.67
N ILE A 127 5.45 3.43 13.37
CA ILE A 127 6.39 2.41 12.89
C ILE A 127 7.44 3.05 11.99
N THR A 128 8.72 2.76 12.22
CA THR A 128 9.85 3.40 11.52
C THR A 128 10.61 2.47 10.58
N HIS A 129 10.23 1.19 10.51
CA HIS A 129 10.87 0.20 9.64
C HIS A 129 9.85 -0.52 8.76
N LEU A 130 10.13 -0.63 7.45
CA LEU A 130 9.18 -1.18 6.47
C LEU A 130 8.79 -2.62 6.82
N GLU A 131 9.76 -3.46 7.19
CA GLU A 131 9.51 -4.86 7.56
C GLU A 131 8.64 -5.02 8.81
N GLN A 132 8.51 -3.97 9.62
CA GLN A 132 7.66 -4.01 10.81
C GLN A 132 6.28 -3.41 10.57
N GLN A 133 6.04 -2.75 9.42
CA GLN A 133 4.81 -2.02 9.16
C GLN A 133 3.56 -2.92 9.29
N SER A 134 3.63 -4.16 8.78
CA SER A 134 2.51 -5.10 8.84
C SER A 134 2.20 -5.60 10.25
N LEU A 135 3.10 -5.45 11.23
CA LEU A 135 2.81 -5.81 12.61
C LEU A 135 1.71 -4.92 13.22
N GLY A 136 1.59 -3.67 12.76
CA GLY A 136 0.52 -2.76 13.17
C GLY A 136 -0.87 -3.36 12.95
N PRO A 137 -1.31 -3.58 11.69
CA PRO A 137 -2.62 -4.16 11.41
C PRO A 137 -2.76 -5.59 11.95
N ILE A 138 -1.71 -6.41 11.89
CA ILE A 138 -1.73 -7.79 12.42
C ILE A 138 -2.13 -7.80 13.90
N SER A 139 -1.48 -6.99 14.73
CA SER A 139 -1.67 -7.00 16.19
C SER A 139 -2.82 -6.12 16.68
N ASN A 140 -3.37 -5.25 15.84
CA ASN A 140 -4.46 -4.37 16.24
C ASN A 140 -5.76 -5.18 16.42
N PRO A 141 -6.40 -5.13 17.62
CA PRO A 141 -7.61 -5.89 17.90
C PRO A 141 -8.82 -5.47 17.05
N ILE A 142 -8.80 -4.26 16.46
CA ILE A 142 -9.87 -3.75 15.59
C ILE A 142 -9.62 -4.13 14.12
N GLU A 143 -8.38 -4.46 13.76
CA GLU A 143 -8.01 -4.81 12.38
C GLU A 143 -7.95 -6.32 12.20
N MET A 144 -6.84 -6.98 12.56
CA MET A 144 -6.65 -8.43 12.32
C MET A 144 -6.64 -9.28 13.61
N ASP A 145 -6.51 -8.66 14.78
CA ASP A 145 -6.55 -9.26 16.13
C ASP A 145 -5.66 -10.51 16.31
N GLU A 146 -4.49 -10.53 15.67
CA GLU A 146 -3.64 -11.72 15.59
C GLU A 146 -2.22 -11.50 16.11
N SER A 147 -1.61 -12.57 16.62
CA SER A 147 -0.19 -12.61 16.95
C SER A 147 0.63 -13.21 15.82
N ILE A 148 1.81 -12.63 15.58
CA ILE A 148 2.73 -13.15 14.58
C ILE A 148 3.18 -14.60 14.87
N ASP A 149 3.22 -15.00 16.17
CA ASP A 149 3.49 -16.39 16.57
C ASP A 149 2.41 -17.36 16.09
N HIS A 150 1.14 -16.99 16.28
CA HIS A 150 0.03 -17.83 15.85
C HIS A 150 -0.12 -17.87 14.33
N ILE A 151 0.19 -16.78 13.62
CA ILE A 151 0.32 -16.79 12.15
C ILE A 151 1.35 -17.84 11.71
N VAL A 152 2.54 -17.85 12.31
CA VAL A 152 3.57 -18.86 11.96
C VAL A 152 3.04 -20.27 12.21
N MET A 153 2.29 -20.52 13.29
CA MET A 153 1.66 -21.82 13.54
C MET A 153 0.62 -22.19 12.47
N LYS A 154 -0.23 -21.25 12.03
CA LYS A 154 -1.19 -21.46 10.94
C LYS A 154 -0.48 -21.82 9.64
N LEU A 155 0.55 -21.06 9.27
CA LEU A 155 1.33 -21.26 8.04
C LEU A 155 2.05 -22.60 8.03
N LYS A 156 2.63 -23.04 9.16
CA LYS A 156 3.28 -24.36 9.29
C LYS A 156 2.32 -25.54 9.12
N ARG A 157 1.03 -25.35 9.42
CA ARG A 157 0.00 -26.38 9.25
C ARG A 157 -0.63 -26.39 7.85
N ASN A 158 -0.33 -25.39 7.03
CA ASN A 158 -0.83 -25.29 5.67
C ASN A 158 0.24 -25.80 4.68
N ILE A 159 -0.03 -26.94 4.04
CA ILE A 159 0.93 -27.58 3.11
C ILE A 159 1.30 -26.69 1.92
N GLY A 160 0.39 -25.83 1.46
CA GLY A 160 0.64 -24.87 0.39
C GLY A 160 1.66 -23.82 0.80
N TYR A 161 1.51 -23.26 2.01
CA TYR A 161 2.49 -22.32 2.55
C TYR A 161 3.83 -22.97 2.86
N VAL A 162 3.85 -24.18 3.44
CA VAL A 162 5.10 -24.92 3.63
C VAL A 162 5.89 -25.04 2.32
N ARG A 163 5.21 -25.35 1.21
CA ARG A 163 5.84 -25.37 -0.12
C ARG A 163 6.32 -23.98 -0.57
N LEU A 164 5.50 -22.94 -0.45
CA LEU A 164 5.88 -21.57 -0.86
C LEU A 164 7.07 -21.02 -0.05
N PHE A 165 7.11 -21.28 1.26
CA PHE A 165 8.26 -20.92 2.09
C PHE A 165 9.50 -21.72 1.71
N HIS A 166 9.35 -23.01 1.39
CA HIS A 166 10.45 -23.82 0.88
C HIS A 166 11.02 -23.27 -0.43
N GLU A 167 10.17 -22.86 -1.36
CA GLU A 167 10.60 -22.23 -2.63
C GLU A 167 11.29 -20.87 -2.40
N ALA A 168 10.83 -20.08 -1.42
CA ALA A 168 11.34 -18.73 -1.16
C ALA A 168 12.60 -18.68 -0.26
N TYR A 169 12.74 -19.62 0.66
CA TYR A 169 13.77 -19.62 1.71
C TYR A 169 14.53 -20.94 1.86
N GLY A 170 14.24 -21.95 1.03
CA GLY A 170 14.82 -23.30 1.14
C GLY A 170 14.21 -24.09 2.31
N ASN A 171 14.91 -25.13 2.77
CA ASN A 171 14.47 -26.03 3.85
C ASN A 171 14.49 -25.39 5.27
N ALA A 172 14.31 -24.09 5.38
CA ALA A 172 14.30 -23.40 6.65
C ALA A 172 12.90 -23.44 7.29
N ASP A 173 12.85 -23.55 8.62
CA ASP A 173 11.60 -23.46 9.38
C ASP A 173 10.96 -22.07 9.19
N ILE A 174 9.65 -22.05 8.89
CA ILE A 174 8.89 -20.81 8.77
C ILE A 174 9.06 -19.98 10.04
N SER A 175 9.53 -18.74 9.88
CA SER A 175 9.78 -17.80 10.97
C SER A 175 9.05 -16.48 10.78
N LYS A 176 8.93 -15.70 11.87
CA LYS A 176 8.33 -14.35 11.86
C LYS A 176 9.01 -13.44 10.84
N ASP A 177 10.34 -13.47 10.82
CA ASP A 177 11.17 -12.66 9.93
C ASP A 177 10.88 -12.96 8.46
N MET A 178 10.71 -14.24 8.10
CA MET A 178 10.38 -14.63 6.72
C MET A 178 9.00 -14.12 6.29
N VAL A 179 8.00 -14.18 7.19
CA VAL A 179 6.65 -13.64 6.91
C VAL A 179 6.74 -12.13 6.62
N LEU A 180 7.37 -11.38 7.52
CA LEU A 180 7.50 -9.92 7.42
C LEU A 180 8.33 -9.48 6.20
N LYS A 181 9.43 -10.19 5.91
CA LYS A 181 10.26 -9.93 4.73
C LYS A 181 9.54 -10.26 3.43
N SER A 182 8.73 -11.32 3.39
CA SER A 182 7.92 -11.66 2.22
C SER A 182 6.89 -10.58 1.92
N LEU A 183 6.11 -10.16 2.93
CA LEU A 183 5.17 -9.05 2.80
C LEU A 183 5.88 -7.77 2.30
N THR A 184 7.08 -7.49 2.84
CA THR A 184 7.91 -6.35 2.43
C THR A 184 8.37 -6.42 0.97
N GLN A 185 8.69 -7.61 0.46
CA GLN A 185 9.03 -7.77 -0.96
C GLN A 185 7.88 -7.34 -1.86
N PHE A 186 6.66 -7.74 -1.50
CA PHE A 186 5.47 -7.42 -2.26
C PHE A 186 5.15 -5.92 -2.23
N VAL A 187 4.97 -5.35 -1.02
CA VAL A 187 4.58 -3.94 -0.89
C VAL A 187 5.71 -2.97 -1.22
N GLY A 188 6.96 -3.37 -1.04
CA GLY A 188 8.12 -2.53 -1.32
C GLY A 188 8.37 -2.32 -2.83
N LEU A 189 7.81 -3.15 -3.69
CA LEU A 189 7.85 -2.98 -5.14
C LEU A 189 6.65 -2.23 -5.72
N MET A 190 5.68 -1.81 -4.89
CA MET A 190 4.55 -0.96 -5.29
C MET A 190 5.03 0.46 -5.59
N ILE A 191 5.66 0.66 -6.75
CA ILE A 191 6.26 1.93 -7.16
C ILE A 191 5.34 2.60 -8.19
N SER A 192 4.86 3.80 -7.84
CA SER A 192 4.11 4.66 -8.74
C SER A 192 5.00 5.83 -9.19
N ALA A 193 5.33 5.84 -10.47
CA ALA A 193 6.30 6.76 -11.07
C ALA A 193 6.16 6.94 -12.60
N ASP A 194 5.04 6.54 -13.19
CA ASP A 194 4.75 6.67 -14.62
C ASP A 194 3.41 7.39 -14.90
N ALA A 195 2.97 8.22 -13.94
CA ALA A 195 1.81 9.09 -14.08
C ALA A 195 2.04 10.12 -15.21
N ARG A 196 0.97 10.77 -15.68
CA ARG A 196 1.10 11.83 -16.70
C ARG A 196 2.03 12.95 -16.27
N TYR A 197 2.03 13.31 -14.98
CA TYR A 197 3.03 14.21 -14.40
C TYR A 197 4.46 13.74 -14.60
N ASP A 198 4.75 12.47 -14.33
CA ASP A 198 6.11 11.92 -14.50
C ASP A 198 6.54 11.96 -15.97
N ARG A 199 5.61 11.64 -16.88
CA ARG A 199 5.86 11.74 -18.33
C ARG A 199 6.10 13.19 -18.76
N PHE A 200 5.31 14.14 -18.25
CA PHE A 200 5.47 15.57 -18.54
C PHE A 200 6.84 16.10 -18.08
N ILE A 201 7.25 15.82 -16.84
CA ILE A 201 8.56 16.25 -16.31
C ILE A 201 9.72 15.63 -17.10
N ASN A 202 9.52 14.43 -17.65
CA ASN A 202 10.50 13.76 -18.50
C ASN A 202 10.40 14.12 -20.00
N GLY A 203 9.56 15.09 -20.38
CA GLY A 203 9.39 15.52 -21.78
C GLY A 203 8.69 14.50 -22.69
N LYS A 204 7.95 13.54 -22.10
CA LYS A 204 7.22 12.46 -22.78
C LYS A 204 5.70 12.69 -22.83
N ASP A 205 5.20 13.78 -22.25
CA ASP A 205 3.80 14.21 -22.30
C ASP A 205 3.75 15.75 -22.31
N THR A 206 2.61 16.31 -22.71
CA THR A 206 2.34 17.74 -22.66
C THR A 206 1.12 18.03 -21.80
N PHE A 207 1.28 18.97 -20.88
CA PHE A 207 0.16 19.51 -20.11
C PHE A 207 -0.60 20.57 -20.91
N SER A 208 -1.93 20.53 -20.78
CA SER A 208 -2.84 21.60 -21.16
C SER A 208 -2.49 22.90 -20.42
N ILE A 209 -3.01 24.04 -20.91
CA ILE A 209 -2.83 25.33 -20.23
C ILE A 209 -3.41 25.28 -18.81
N GLN A 210 -4.52 24.56 -18.62
CA GLN A 210 -5.14 24.40 -17.32
C GLN A 210 -4.26 23.61 -16.34
N GLU A 211 -3.73 22.46 -16.75
CA GLU A 211 -2.83 21.65 -15.90
C GLU A 211 -1.55 22.43 -15.56
N LYS A 212 -0.99 23.21 -16.50
CA LYS A 212 0.17 24.08 -16.23
C LYS A 212 -0.12 25.15 -15.19
N ARG A 213 -1.28 25.81 -15.26
CA ARG A 213 -1.73 26.77 -14.24
C ARG A 213 -1.93 26.07 -12.90
N GLY A 214 -2.54 24.89 -12.90
CA GLY A 214 -2.71 24.06 -11.71
C GLY A 214 -1.40 23.71 -11.03
N LEU A 215 -0.40 23.28 -11.80
CA LEU A 215 0.94 22.98 -11.29
C LEU A 215 1.60 24.23 -10.69
N ALA A 216 1.47 25.39 -11.32
CA ALA A 216 2.01 26.65 -10.80
C ALA A 216 1.36 27.03 -9.46
N LEU A 217 0.02 26.95 -9.38
CA LEU A 217 -0.74 27.19 -8.14
C LEU A 217 -0.37 26.18 -7.04
N PHE A 218 -0.22 24.90 -7.40
CA PHE A 218 0.21 23.85 -6.48
C PHE A 218 1.60 24.12 -5.91
N ARG A 219 2.57 24.47 -6.77
CA ARG A 219 3.94 24.81 -6.33
C ARG A 219 3.98 26.02 -5.41
N ALA A 220 3.13 27.02 -5.68
CA ALA A 220 3.06 28.23 -4.86
C ALA A 220 2.43 27.99 -3.48
N ASN A 221 1.44 27.10 -3.38
CA ASN A 221 0.57 27.03 -2.19
C ASN A 221 0.61 25.68 -1.44
N CYS A 222 1.10 24.60 -2.04
CA CYS A 222 0.96 23.24 -1.50
C CYS A 222 2.29 22.48 -1.40
N ALA A 223 3.27 22.81 -2.25
CA ALA A 223 4.51 22.04 -2.39
C ALA A 223 5.50 22.19 -1.23
N SER A 224 5.27 23.11 -0.27
CA SER A 224 6.05 23.19 0.97
C SER A 224 5.92 21.92 1.82
N CYS A 225 4.73 21.30 1.80
CA CYS A 225 4.45 20.03 2.48
C CYS A 225 4.42 18.87 1.47
N HIS A 226 3.75 19.07 0.32
CA HIS A 226 3.56 18.03 -0.69
C HIS A 226 4.65 18.09 -1.78
N LYS A 227 5.90 17.91 -1.35
CA LYS A 227 7.09 18.13 -2.18
C LYS A 227 7.23 17.13 -3.33
N GLU A 228 7.46 17.63 -4.55
CA GLU A 228 7.81 16.82 -5.73
C GLU A 228 9.15 16.03 -5.50
N PRO A 229 9.33 14.84 -6.09
CA PRO A 229 8.39 14.11 -6.96
C PRO A 229 7.48 13.14 -6.21
N LEU A 230 7.65 12.92 -4.91
CA LEU A 230 6.81 11.99 -4.14
C LEU A 230 5.50 12.63 -3.64
N PHE A 231 5.37 13.95 -3.79
CA PHE A 231 4.25 14.76 -3.32
C PHE A 231 4.00 14.65 -1.81
N THR A 232 5.09 14.51 -1.07
CA THR A 232 5.15 14.50 0.39
C THR A 232 6.57 14.82 0.82
N ASP A 233 6.72 15.54 1.91
CA ASP A 233 7.97 15.75 2.62
C ASP A 233 8.19 14.75 3.77
N ASN A 234 7.23 13.82 3.97
CA ASN A 234 7.18 12.82 5.04
C ASN A 234 7.13 13.41 6.48
N THR A 235 6.93 14.72 6.64
CA THR A 235 6.82 15.38 7.95
C THR A 235 5.45 15.16 8.59
N TYR A 236 5.27 15.66 9.83
CA TYR A 236 4.01 15.62 10.57
C TYR A 236 3.49 17.02 10.77
N ARG A 237 2.25 17.27 10.37
CA ARG A 237 1.67 18.61 10.40
C ARG A 237 0.22 18.56 10.87
N ASN A 238 -0.20 19.61 11.55
CA ASN A 238 -1.61 19.84 11.85
C ASN A 238 -2.16 20.71 10.71
N ASN A 239 -3.05 20.14 9.92
CA ASN A 239 -3.62 20.80 8.74
C ASN A 239 -4.85 21.67 9.06
N GLY A 240 -5.18 21.86 10.33
CA GLY A 240 -6.34 22.62 10.80
C GLY A 240 -7.67 21.95 10.60
N LEU A 241 -7.69 20.64 10.34
CA LEU A 241 -8.93 19.87 10.35
C LEU A 241 -9.51 19.88 11.77
N ALA A 242 -10.78 20.26 11.90
CA ALA A 242 -11.46 20.24 13.19
C ALA A 242 -11.50 18.82 13.76
N GLU A 243 -11.16 18.66 15.03
CA GLU A 243 -11.16 17.35 15.69
C GLU A 243 -12.54 16.69 15.62
N ASP A 244 -12.57 15.41 15.24
CA ASP A 244 -13.73 14.56 15.49
C ASP A 244 -13.56 13.89 16.87
N THR A 245 -14.22 14.47 17.88
CA THR A 245 -14.10 14.02 19.27
C THR A 245 -14.62 12.60 19.50
N SER A 246 -15.41 12.05 18.58
CA SER A 246 -15.86 10.65 18.68
C SER A 246 -14.71 9.65 18.44
N LEU A 247 -13.73 10.02 17.61
CA LEU A 247 -12.57 9.17 17.29
C LEU A 247 -11.53 9.19 18.42
N ARG A 248 -11.45 10.30 19.16
CA ARG A 248 -10.43 10.54 20.19
C ARG A 248 -9.02 10.27 19.62
N ASP A 249 -8.74 10.81 18.44
CA ASP A 249 -7.49 10.62 17.71
C ASP A 249 -6.55 11.79 17.93
N LYS A 250 -5.56 11.59 18.81
CA LYS A 250 -4.56 12.61 19.12
C LYS A 250 -3.50 12.79 18.03
N GLY A 251 -3.57 12.02 16.94
CA GLY A 251 -2.53 11.96 15.93
C GLY A 251 -1.21 11.49 16.52
N ARG A 252 -0.13 12.19 16.15
CA ARG A 252 1.24 11.88 16.59
C ARG A 252 1.42 11.96 18.11
N ALA A 253 0.72 12.85 18.81
CA ALA A 253 0.80 12.96 20.27
C ALA A 253 0.39 11.66 21.00
N GLY A 254 -0.40 10.79 20.37
CA GLY A 254 -0.72 9.47 20.92
C GLY A 254 0.50 8.56 21.10
N ILE A 255 1.58 8.81 20.35
CA ILE A 255 2.84 8.07 20.40
C ILE A 255 3.94 8.88 21.10
N SER A 256 4.06 10.17 20.79
CA SER A 256 5.15 10.99 21.36
C SER A 256 4.87 11.50 22.77
N GLY A 257 3.60 11.57 23.20
CA GLY A 257 3.20 12.14 24.49
C GLY A 257 3.36 13.66 24.60
N SER A 258 3.81 14.33 23.53
CA SER A 258 4.04 15.78 23.48
C SER A 258 2.78 16.52 23.05
N ILE A 259 2.48 17.62 23.74
CA ILE A 259 1.33 18.50 23.40
C ILE A 259 1.56 19.21 22.06
N GLU A 260 2.83 19.46 21.71
CA GLU A 260 3.21 20.07 20.44
C GLU A 260 2.91 19.17 19.24
N ASP A 261 2.74 17.86 19.44
CA ASP A 261 2.39 16.88 18.40
C ASP A 261 0.88 16.60 18.29
N GLU A 262 0.06 17.30 19.06
CA GLU A 262 -1.38 17.07 19.09
C GLU A 262 -2.01 17.40 17.73
N HIS A 263 -2.81 16.45 17.23
CA HIS A 263 -3.47 16.51 15.92
C HIS A 263 -2.50 16.67 14.72
N LYS A 264 -1.21 16.39 14.91
CA LYS A 264 -0.29 16.25 13.78
C LYS A 264 -0.40 14.88 13.17
N PHE A 265 -0.49 14.84 11.84
CA PHE A 265 -0.48 13.61 11.06
C PHE A 265 0.58 13.69 9.98
N LYS A 266 1.09 12.54 9.56
CA LYS A 266 2.07 12.44 8.48
C LYS A 266 1.47 13.04 7.20
N VAL A 267 2.21 13.89 6.52
CA VAL A 267 1.81 14.47 5.24
C VAL A 267 1.71 13.33 4.20
N PRO A 268 0.51 13.00 3.67
CA PRO A 268 0.36 11.92 2.71
C PRO A 268 0.96 12.30 1.36
N SER A 269 1.40 11.29 0.60
CA SER A 269 1.74 11.47 -0.82
C SER A 269 0.46 11.78 -1.60
N LEU A 270 0.48 12.76 -2.49
CA LEU A 270 -0.64 13.04 -3.41
C LEU A 270 -0.60 12.24 -4.72
N ARG A 271 0.36 11.33 -4.91
CA ARG A 271 0.29 10.37 -6.03
C ARG A 271 -1.01 9.57 -5.96
N ASN A 272 -1.60 9.26 -7.10
CA ASN A 272 -2.87 8.53 -7.21
C ASN A 272 -4.03 9.11 -6.39
N ILE A 273 -3.99 10.39 -6.00
CA ILE A 273 -5.00 10.99 -5.11
C ILE A 273 -6.42 10.89 -5.68
N GLU A 274 -6.58 10.89 -7.00
CA GLU A 274 -7.88 10.66 -7.67
C GLU A 274 -8.54 9.33 -7.25
N MET A 275 -7.72 8.31 -6.98
CA MET A 275 -8.16 6.94 -6.74
C MET A 275 -8.28 6.59 -5.25
N THR A 276 -7.84 7.48 -4.37
CA THR A 276 -7.71 7.21 -2.92
C THR A 276 -8.69 8.05 -2.11
N TYR A 277 -9.90 8.27 -2.64
CA TYR A 277 -10.99 8.82 -1.84
C TYR A 277 -11.53 7.73 -0.89
N PRO A 278 -12.11 8.10 0.26
CA PRO A 278 -12.23 9.45 0.78
C PRO A 278 -10.93 9.96 1.44
N TYR A 279 -10.89 11.25 1.76
CA TYR A 279 -9.66 11.99 2.09
C TYR A 279 -9.57 12.42 3.55
N MET A 280 -8.35 12.79 3.95
CA MET A 280 -7.91 13.07 5.33
C MET A 280 -7.71 11.80 6.16
N HIS A 281 -7.14 11.94 7.35
CA HIS A 281 -6.89 10.82 8.25
C HIS A 281 -8.18 10.11 8.71
N ASP A 282 -9.33 10.79 8.65
CA ASP A 282 -10.65 10.28 9.05
C ASP A 282 -11.63 10.08 7.88
N GLY A 283 -11.19 10.31 6.64
CA GLY A 283 -12.00 10.07 5.45
C GLY A 283 -13.24 10.97 5.33
N ARG A 284 -13.32 12.12 6.01
CA ARG A 284 -14.55 12.93 6.01
C ARG A 284 -14.88 13.60 4.67
N TYR A 285 -13.89 13.79 3.79
CA TYR A 285 -14.10 14.45 2.49
C TYR A 285 -14.15 13.44 1.35
N LYS A 286 -15.12 13.59 0.43
CA LYS A 286 -15.27 12.70 -0.72
C LYS A 286 -14.75 13.29 -2.02
N ARG A 287 -14.57 14.61 -2.10
CA ARG A 287 -14.15 15.31 -3.32
C ARG A 287 -12.89 16.12 -3.07
N LEU A 288 -11.99 16.15 -4.06
CA LEU A 288 -10.80 17.02 -4.03
C LEU A 288 -11.17 18.49 -3.81
N ARG A 289 -12.33 18.93 -4.31
CA ARG A 289 -12.83 20.28 -4.09
C ARG A 289 -13.10 20.58 -2.62
N ASP A 290 -13.57 19.60 -1.85
CA ASP A 290 -13.85 19.77 -0.41
C ASP A 290 -12.54 19.95 0.37
N ILE A 291 -11.48 19.23 -0.02
CA ILE A 291 -10.11 19.43 0.50
C ILE A 291 -9.64 20.85 0.22
N LEU A 292 -9.79 21.32 -1.02
CA LEU A 292 -9.35 22.68 -1.38
C LEU A 292 -10.19 23.75 -0.70
N ASN A 293 -11.47 23.50 -0.43
CA ASN A 293 -12.30 24.39 0.38
C ASN A 293 -11.76 24.48 1.82
N HIS A 294 -11.37 23.36 2.43
CA HIS A 294 -10.75 23.31 3.77
C HIS A 294 -9.47 24.15 3.87
N TYR A 295 -8.58 24.08 2.87
CA TYR A 295 -7.33 24.85 2.86
C TYR A 295 -7.50 26.31 2.44
N SER A 296 -8.58 26.65 1.72
CA SER A 296 -8.83 27.98 1.14
C SER A 296 -9.29 29.01 2.19
N GLY A 297 -8.46 29.26 3.19
CA GLY A 297 -8.66 30.30 4.21
C GLY A 297 -9.38 29.86 5.48
N THR A 298 -10.02 28.69 5.50
CA THR A 298 -10.82 28.21 6.65
C THR A 298 -10.00 27.51 7.73
N ALA A 299 -8.84 26.93 7.40
CA ALA A 299 -8.01 26.21 8.36
C ALA A 299 -7.35 27.10 9.44
N LYS A 300 -7.44 28.44 9.32
CA LYS A 300 -6.67 29.39 10.15
C LYS A 300 -7.13 29.49 11.60
N THR A 301 -8.34 29.02 11.92
CA THR A 301 -8.98 29.23 13.23
C THR A 301 -8.73 28.09 14.22
N VAL A 302 -8.13 26.97 13.79
CA VAL A 302 -7.84 25.83 14.66
C VAL A 302 -6.52 26.06 15.40
N SER A 303 -6.45 25.64 16.66
CA SER A 303 -5.23 25.74 17.47
C SER A 303 -4.16 24.76 16.96
N GLY A 304 -2.88 25.15 17.05
CA GLY A 304 -1.74 24.30 16.68
C GLY A 304 -1.54 24.07 15.17
N VAL A 305 -2.30 24.77 14.32
CA VAL A 305 -2.20 24.66 12.86
C VAL A 305 -0.84 25.09 12.34
N ASP A 306 -0.33 24.33 11.38
CA ASP A 306 0.93 24.59 10.71
C ASP A 306 0.95 25.98 10.03
N GLU A 307 2.06 26.70 10.17
CA GLU A 307 2.19 28.07 9.64
C GLU A 307 2.11 28.13 8.11
N ASP A 308 2.53 27.10 7.39
CA ASP A 308 2.41 27.07 5.93
C ASP A 308 0.94 26.91 5.52
N VAL A 309 0.14 26.18 6.30
CA VAL A 309 -1.31 26.08 6.07
C VAL A 309 -1.99 27.44 6.27
N LYS A 310 -1.56 28.23 7.26
CA LYS A 310 -2.11 29.58 7.50
C LYS A 310 -1.78 30.56 6.37
N LYS A 311 -0.68 30.35 5.64
CA LYS A 311 -0.25 31.19 4.52
C LYS A 311 -1.03 30.93 3.24
N ILE A 312 -1.77 29.81 3.14
CA ILE A 312 -2.58 29.52 1.96
C ILE A 312 -3.65 30.62 1.80
N PRO A 313 -3.71 31.29 0.64
CA PRO A 313 -4.69 32.35 0.39
C PRO A 313 -6.08 31.76 0.17
N ALA A 314 -7.09 32.63 0.14
CA ALA A 314 -8.38 32.22 -0.40
C ALA A 314 -8.21 31.89 -1.89
N LEU A 315 -8.57 30.67 -2.27
CA LEU A 315 -8.49 30.17 -3.64
C LEU A 315 -9.83 30.44 -4.33
N SER A 316 -9.79 31.03 -5.53
CA SER A 316 -10.99 31.19 -6.35
C SER A 316 -11.49 29.83 -6.85
N ASP A 317 -12.75 29.78 -7.30
CA ASP A 317 -13.29 28.56 -7.92
C ASP A 317 -12.51 28.11 -9.14
N LYS A 318 -11.90 29.06 -9.86
CA LYS A 318 -11.01 28.79 -10.97
C LYS A 318 -9.69 28.18 -10.51
N ASP A 319 -9.07 28.73 -9.47
CA ASP A 319 -7.82 28.19 -8.91
C ASP A 319 -8.02 26.76 -8.45
N LYS A 320 -9.11 26.49 -7.73
CA LYS A 320 -9.45 25.14 -7.27
C LYS A 320 -9.60 24.16 -8.43
N THR A 321 -10.26 24.58 -9.50
CA THR A 321 -10.47 23.75 -10.69
C THR A 321 -9.15 23.49 -11.43
N ASP A 322 -8.30 24.50 -11.57
CA ASP A 322 -6.98 24.36 -12.21
C ASP A 322 -6.06 23.45 -11.35
N ILE A 323 -6.05 23.58 -10.02
CA ILE A 323 -5.31 22.68 -9.10
C ILE A 323 -5.84 21.24 -9.22
N VAL A 324 -7.16 21.02 -9.23
CA VAL A 324 -7.73 19.67 -9.41
C VAL A 324 -7.26 19.08 -10.72
N ALA A 325 -7.31 19.82 -11.83
CA ALA A 325 -6.83 19.33 -13.12
C ALA A 325 -5.36 18.87 -13.05
N PHE A 326 -4.50 19.59 -12.32
CA PHE A 326 -3.14 19.14 -12.05
C PHE A 326 -3.09 17.87 -11.18
N LEU A 327 -3.84 17.79 -10.08
CA LEU A 327 -3.84 16.62 -9.19
C LEU A 327 -4.24 15.33 -9.92
N LEU A 328 -5.15 15.40 -10.89
CA LEU A 328 -5.54 14.26 -11.72
C LEU A 328 -4.40 13.75 -12.63
N THR A 329 -3.39 14.58 -12.90
CA THR A 329 -2.18 14.13 -13.62
C THR A 329 -1.28 13.22 -12.79
N LEU A 330 -1.52 13.12 -11.48
CA LEU A 330 -0.74 12.31 -10.54
C LEU A 330 -1.21 10.84 -10.48
N THR A 331 -2.24 10.48 -11.25
CA THR A 331 -2.76 9.11 -11.37
C THR A 331 -1.89 8.29 -12.31
N ASP A 332 -1.31 7.23 -11.78
CA ASP A 332 -0.46 6.27 -12.49
C ASP A 332 -1.26 5.03 -12.89
N LYS A 333 -1.78 5.05 -14.12
CA LYS A 333 -2.53 3.91 -14.67
C LYS A 333 -1.67 2.67 -14.86
N THR A 334 -0.36 2.83 -15.11
CA THR A 334 0.56 1.69 -15.23
C THR A 334 0.64 0.96 -13.90
N PHE A 335 0.77 1.68 -12.79
CA PHE A 335 0.75 1.12 -11.43
C PHE A 335 -0.59 0.45 -11.09
N LEU A 336 -1.72 1.13 -11.34
CA LEU A 336 -3.06 0.60 -11.03
C LEU A 336 -3.38 -0.71 -11.79
N HIS A 337 -2.86 -0.85 -13.00
CA HIS A 337 -3.09 -2.02 -13.86
C HIS A 337 -1.94 -3.03 -13.88
N ASP A 338 -0.93 -2.85 -13.04
CA ASP A 338 0.22 -3.75 -12.98
C ASP A 338 -0.20 -5.17 -12.54
N ARG A 339 0.10 -6.15 -13.40
CA ARG A 339 -0.30 -7.56 -13.22
C ARG A 339 0.45 -8.24 -12.07
N ARG A 340 1.61 -7.73 -11.68
CA ARG A 340 2.39 -8.24 -10.56
C ARG A 340 1.61 -8.19 -9.24
N PHE A 341 0.66 -7.26 -9.10
CA PHE A 341 -0.09 -7.04 -7.86
C PHE A 341 -1.55 -7.51 -7.89
N ILE A 342 -1.96 -8.27 -8.90
CA ILE A 342 -3.32 -8.84 -8.97
C ILE A 342 -3.52 -9.85 -7.83
N ASP A 343 -4.74 -9.95 -7.30
CA ASP A 343 -5.11 -11.01 -6.34
C ASP A 343 -4.89 -12.40 -6.97
N PRO A 344 -4.01 -13.26 -6.41
CA PRO A 344 -3.76 -14.59 -6.95
C PRO A 344 -4.92 -15.58 -6.76
N PHE A 345 -5.92 -15.27 -5.92
CA PHE A 345 -7.06 -16.16 -5.63
C PHE A 345 -8.25 -15.95 -6.56
N VAL A 346 -8.29 -14.83 -7.31
CA VAL A 346 -9.34 -14.57 -8.31
C VAL A 346 -8.93 -15.20 -9.64
N LYS A 347 -9.81 -16.04 -10.22
CA LYS A 347 -9.61 -16.55 -11.59
C LYS A 347 -9.64 -15.38 -12.56
N GLN A 348 -8.57 -15.26 -13.36
CA GLN A 348 -8.39 -14.19 -14.35
C GLN A 348 -9.24 -14.40 -15.60
#